data_AF-A0A524L5Q5-F1
#
_entry.id   AF-A0A524L5Q5-F1
#
_cell.length_a   1.000
_cell.length_b   1.000
_cell.length_c   1.000
_cell.angle_alpha   90.00
_cell.angle_beta   90.00
_cell.angle_gamma   90.00
#
_symmetry.space_group_name_H-M   'P 1'
#
loop_
_entity.id
_entity.type
_entity.pdbx_description
1 polymer ?
#
loop_
_entity_poly.entity_id
_entity_poly.type
_entity_poly.pdbx_seq_one_letter_code
_entity_poly.pdbx_strand_id
1 'polypeptide(L)'
;HGVLHMEVSIAALTGAAILLMISRANISEILFNEVEWPTLLFFVGLFIIVGATVETGVIGMIADLVANLSGGSLTVAILLVLWVSAVASAIVDNIPFTATMLPIVGYLTQILPGAESMVLWWALSIGACYGGNGTLIGASANVVTAGLAERAGHCCSFNEFLKVGAPVMLVGVLLASIYILIVF
;
A
#
# COMPACT_ATOMS: atom_id res chain seq x y z
N HIS A 1 -7.75 15.64 4.19
CA HIS A 1 -6.90 16.85 4.27
C HIS A 1 -6.95 17.37 5.70
N GLY A 2 -5.81 17.46 6.38
CA GLY A 2 -5.74 17.78 7.81
C GLY A 2 -6.05 19.24 8.14
N VAL A 3 -6.18 19.56 9.44
CA VAL A 3 -6.59 20.87 10.00
C VAL A 3 -5.79 22.06 9.45
N LEU A 4 -4.55 21.82 9.02
CA LEU A 4 -3.64 22.87 8.51
C LEU A 4 -3.69 23.04 6.98
N HIS A 5 -4.39 22.18 6.24
CA HIS A 5 -4.41 22.17 4.77
C HIS A 5 -3.03 22.16 4.10
N MET A 6 -1.98 21.75 4.82
CA MET A 6 -0.62 21.65 4.30
C MET A 6 -0.39 20.27 3.70
N GLU A 7 0.40 20.22 2.62
CA GLU A 7 0.93 18.95 2.13
C GLU A 7 1.83 18.31 3.19
N VAL A 8 1.82 16.98 3.24
CA VAL A 8 2.63 16.19 4.18
C VAL A 8 4.12 16.48 4.01
N SER A 9 4.55 16.75 2.78
CA SER A 9 5.90 17.20 2.41
C SER A 9 6.31 18.47 3.16
N ILE A 10 5.44 19.47 3.21
CA ILE A 10 5.71 20.76 3.86
C ILE A 10 5.82 20.56 5.37
N ALA A 11 4.93 19.78 5.97
CA ALA A 11 4.99 19.47 7.39
C ALA A 11 6.30 18.75 7.76
N ALA A 12 6.70 17.75 6.97
CA ALA A 12 7.95 17.01 7.17
C ALA A 12 9.19 17.90 7.02
N LEU A 13 9.27 18.70 5.95
CA LEU A 13 10.39 19.61 5.69
C LEU A 13 10.49 20.72 6.75
N THR A 14 9.35 21.23 7.23
CA THR A 14 9.32 22.24 8.29
C THR A 14 9.84 21.65 9.61
N GLY A 15 9.39 20.44 9.98
CA GLY A 15 9.90 19.74 11.16
C GLY A 15 11.41 19.47 11.07
N ALA A 16 11.88 18.99 9.93
CA ALA A 16 13.30 18.78 9.67
C ALA A 16 14.10 20.10 9.79
N ALA A 17 13.61 21.19 9.20
CA ALA A 17 14.27 22.50 9.27
C ALA A 17 14.39 23.02 10.72
N ILE A 18 13.33 22.89 11.52
CA ILE A 18 13.35 23.28 12.94
C ILE A 18 14.37 22.44 13.73
N LEU A 19 14.37 21.13 13.54
CA LEU A 19 15.31 20.23 14.22
C LEU A 19 16.77 20.50 13.83
N LEU A 20 17.04 20.81 12.56
CA LEU A 20 18.37 21.20 12.08
C LEU A 20 18.85 22.51 12.73
N MET A 21 17.97 23.50 12.87
CA MET A 21 18.30 24.76 13.55
C MET A 21 18.63 24.57 15.04
N ILE A 22 17.90 23.68 15.72
CA ILE A 22 18.10 23.42 17.16
C ILE A 22 19.35 22.56 17.40
N SER A 23 19.50 21.47 16.66
CA SER A 23 20.59 20.50 16.85
C SER A 23 21.95 21.00 16.37
N ARG A 24 21.98 21.98 15.45
CA ARG A 24 23.18 22.39 14.69
C ARG A 24 23.89 21.18 14.05
N ALA A 25 23.14 20.13 13.73
CA ALA A 25 23.69 18.94 13.12
C ALA A 25 24.26 19.25 11.73
N ASN A 26 25.29 18.51 11.34
CA ASN A 26 25.88 18.68 10.04
C ASN A 26 24.91 18.16 8.96
N ILE A 27 24.38 19.08 8.15
CA ILE A 27 23.44 18.77 7.07
C ILE A 27 24.01 17.72 6.11
N SER A 28 25.32 17.77 5.82
CA SER A 28 25.96 16.79 4.95
C SER A 28 25.96 15.39 5.56
N GLU A 29 26.20 15.26 6.86
CA GLU A 29 26.20 13.97 7.55
C GLU A 29 24.80 13.36 7.55
N ILE A 30 23.76 14.15 7.83
CA ILE A 30 22.36 13.69 7.75
C ILE A 30 22.00 13.30 6.33
N LEU A 31 22.32 14.14 5.33
CA LEU A 31 22.01 13.84 3.93
C LEU A 31 22.68 12.55 3.46
N PHE A 32 23.93 12.28 3.83
CA PHE A 32 24.64 11.12 3.31
C PHE A 32 24.45 9.84 4.14
N ASN A 33 24.25 9.96 5.45
CA ASN A 33 24.24 8.80 6.36
C ASN A 33 22.85 8.46 6.93
N GLU A 34 21.95 9.43 7.04
CA GLU A 34 20.63 9.23 7.68
C GLU A 34 19.50 9.12 6.65
N VAL A 35 19.66 9.70 5.46
CA VAL A 35 18.66 9.59 4.37
C VAL A 35 18.80 8.25 3.66
N GLU A 36 17.72 7.48 3.62
CA GLU A 36 17.64 6.25 2.84
C GLU A 36 17.44 6.52 1.34
N TRP A 37 18.49 6.99 0.67
CA TRP A 37 18.50 7.21 -0.78
C TRP A 37 18.05 6.00 -1.61
N PRO A 38 18.40 4.75 -1.28
CA PRO A 38 17.91 3.59 -2.04
C PRO A 38 16.39 3.51 -2.05
N THR A 39 15.74 3.78 -0.91
CA THR A 39 14.29 3.77 -0.75
C THR A 39 13.63 4.89 -1.57
N LEU A 40 14.20 6.10 -1.56
CA LEU A 40 13.71 7.22 -2.38
C LEU A 40 13.83 6.94 -3.88
N LEU A 41 15.00 6.47 -4.34
CA LEU A 41 15.23 6.15 -5.75
C LEU A 41 14.36 4.99 -6.23
N PHE A 42 14.10 4.01 -5.37
CA PHE A 42 13.14 2.94 -5.64
C PHE A 42 11.74 3.49 -5.90
N PHE A 43 11.22 4.37 -5.04
CA PHE A 43 9.89 4.97 -5.25
C PHE A 43 9.82 5.84 -6.50
N VAL A 44 10.88 6.59 -6.82
CA VAL A 44 10.95 7.35 -8.09
C VAL A 44 10.85 6.40 -9.28
N GLY A 45 11.66 5.34 -9.33
CA GLY A 45 11.63 4.37 -10.42
C GLY A 45 10.27 3.66 -10.53
N LEU A 46 9.70 3.25 -9.40
CA LEU A 46 8.37 2.67 -9.32
C LEU A 46 7.31 3.59 -9.93
N PHE A 47 7.23 4.87 -9.51
CA PHE A 47 6.22 5.78 -10.03
C PHE A 47 6.40 6.08 -11.52
N ILE A 48 7.64 6.08 -12.03
CA ILE A 48 7.91 6.15 -13.48
C ILE A 48 7.32 4.94 -14.20
N ILE A 49 7.54 3.72 -13.69
CA ILE A 49 7.00 2.49 -14.31
C ILE A 49 5.47 2.48 -14.25
N VAL A 50 4.88 2.88 -13.13
CA VAL A 50 3.42 3.00 -12.98
C VAL A 50 2.87 4.00 -14.01
N GLY A 51 3.47 5.18 -14.12
CA GLY A 51 3.07 6.20 -15.09
C GLY A 51 3.18 5.70 -16.54
N ALA A 52 4.27 5.01 -16.87
CA ALA A 52 4.45 4.41 -18.19
C ALA A 52 3.38 3.33 -18.49
N THR A 53 3.03 2.52 -17.50
CA THR A 53 2.01 1.46 -17.63
C THR A 53 0.62 2.06 -17.86
N VAL A 54 0.32 3.21 -17.25
CA VAL A 54 -0.95 3.96 -17.48
C VAL A 54 -1.06 4.38 -18.94
N GLU A 55 -0.01 4.97 -19.52
CA GLU A 55 0.00 5.40 -20.93
C GLU A 55 -0.12 4.23 -21.93
N THR A 56 0.33 3.03 -21.56
CA THR A 56 0.21 1.85 -22.43
C THR A 56 -1.22 1.26 -22.54
N GLY A 57 -2.17 1.76 -21.76
CA GLY A 57 -3.56 1.29 -21.75
C GLY A 57 -3.79 -0.02 -20.97
N VAL A 58 -2.75 -0.63 -20.41
CA VAL A 58 -2.84 -1.87 -19.60
C VAL A 58 -3.76 -1.69 -18.40
N ILE A 59 -3.76 -0.51 -17.77
CA ILE A 59 -4.63 -0.18 -16.64
C ILE A 59 -6.12 -0.31 -17.01
N GLY A 60 -6.51 0.21 -18.17
CA GLY A 60 -7.88 0.09 -18.68
C GLY A 60 -8.27 -1.36 -18.90
N MET A 61 -7.39 -2.17 -19.49
CA MET A 61 -7.64 -3.60 -19.72
C MET A 61 -7.86 -4.38 -18.42
N ILE A 62 -7.08 -4.09 -17.37
CA ILE A 62 -7.25 -4.74 -16.07
C ILE A 62 -8.55 -4.28 -15.40
N ALA A 63 -8.87 -2.99 -15.48
CA ALA A 63 -10.11 -2.46 -14.93
C ALA A 63 -11.34 -3.07 -15.63
N ASP A 64 -11.32 -3.17 -16.96
CA ASP A 64 -12.37 -3.81 -17.75
C ASP A 64 -12.49 -5.31 -17.42
N LEU A 65 -11.37 -6.00 -17.20
CA LEU A 65 -11.39 -7.39 -16.74
C LEU A 65 -12.09 -7.51 -15.39
N VAL A 66 -11.77 -6.64 -14.43
CA VAL A 66 -12.40 -6.63 -13.10
C VAL A 66 -13.90 -6.30 -13.22
N ALA A 67 -14.28 -5.34 -14.06
CA ALA A 67 -15.67 -4.96 -14.29
C ALA A 67 -16.48 -6.07 -14.98
N ASN A 68 -15.87 -6.79 -15.94
CA ASN A 68 -16.49 -7.93 -16.60
C ASN A 68 -16.65 -9.12 -15.63
N LEU A 69 -15.64 -9.39 -14.81
CA LEU A 69 -15.70 -10.43 -13.77
C LEU A 69 -16.72 -10.09 -12.68
N SER A 70 -16.92 -8.80 -12.38
CA SER A 70 -17.94 -8.37 -11.41
C SER A 70 -19.36 -8.43 -11.96
N GLY A 71 -19.54 -8.57 -13.28
CA GLY A 71 -20.85 -8.59 -13.93
C GLY A 71 -21.66 -7.31 -13.70
N GLY A 72 -20.98 -6.18 -13.45
CA GLY A 72 -21.62 -4.92 -13.08
C GLY A 72 -22.10 -4.83 -11.61
N SER A 73 -21.86 -5.84 -10.79
CA SER A 73 -22.17 -5.80 -9.36
C SER A 73 -21.08 -5.04 -8.60
N LEU A 74 -21.46 -3.93 -7.96
CA LEU A 74 -20.58 -3.17 -7.08
C LEU A 74 -20.03 -4.03 -5.93
N THR A 75 -20.87 -4.88 -5.33
CA THR A 75 -20.48 -5.82 -4.27
C THR A 75 -19.37 -6.75 -4.71
N VAL A 76 -19.47 -7.33 -5.91
CA VAL A 76 -18.44 -8.23 -6.44
C VAL A 76 -17.16 -7.44 -6.75
N ALA A 77 -17.27 -6.23 -7.30
CA ALA A 77 -16.12 -5.36 -7.54
C ALA A 77 -15.38 -5.01 -6.23
N ILE A 78 -16.11 -4.67 -5.17
CA ILE A 78 -15.56 -4.42 -3.83
C ILE A 78 -14.78 -5.63 -3.32
N LEU A 79 -15.39 -6.82 -3.37
CA LEU A 79 -14.75 -8.04 -2.89
C LEU A 79 -13.54 -8.41 -3.75
N LEU A 80 -13.61 -8.26 -5.07
CA LEU A 80 -12.48 -8.47 -5.97
C LEU A 80 -11.32 -7.53 -5.63
N VAL A 81 -11.58 -6.23 -5.54
CA VAL A 81 -10.54 -5.24 -5.19
C VAL A 81 -9.95 -5.58 -3.82
N LEU A 82 -10.77 -5.86 -2.80
CA LEU A 82 -10.29 -6.19 -1.46
C LEU A 82 -9.40 -7.45 -1.43
N TRP A 83 -9.88 -8.55 -2.00
CA TRP A 83 -9.20 -9.84 -1.93
C TRP A 83 -8.00 -9.94 -2.86
N VAL A 84 -8.10 -9.41 -4.08
CA VAL A 84 -6.95 -9.34 -5.00
C VAL A 84 -5.88 -8.45 -4.37
N SER A 85 -6.26 -7.33 -3.77
CA SER A 85 -5.30 -6.45 -3.09
C SER A 85 -4.62 -7.15 -1.92
N ALA A 86 -5.36 -7.89 -1.11
CA ALA A 86 -4.78 -8.63 0.00
C ALA A 86 -3.79 -9.69 -0.46
N VAL A 87 -4.16 -10.52 -1.45
CA VAL A 87 -3.29 -11.61 -1.91
C VAL A 87 -2.07 -11.08 -2.66
N ALA A 88 -2.24 -10.09 -3.52
CA ALA A 88 -1.14 -9.52 -4.29
C ALA A 88 -0.16 -8.74 -3.39
N SER A 89 -0.68 -7.96 -2.44
CA SER A 89 0.11 -7.22 -1.44
C SER A 89 0.81 -8.14 -0.43
N ALA A 90 0.36 -9.40 -0.31
CA ALA A 90 1.09 -10.41 0.47
C ALA A 90 2.40 -10.84 -0.23
N ILE A 91 2.55 -10.61 -1.54
CA ILE A 91 3.73 -11.02 -2.32
C ILE A 91 4.57 -9.79 -2.70
N VAL A 92 3.89 -8.70 -3.03
CA VAL A 92 4.48 -7.42 -3.44
C VAL A 92 4.28 -6.42 -2.29
N ASP A 93 5.28 -5.59 -2.01
CA ASP A 93 5.14 -4.56 -0.96
C ASP A 93 3.86 -3.71 -1.15
N ASN A 94 3.19 -3.42 -0.05
CA ASN A 94 1.92 -2.71 -0.07
C ASN A 94 1.99 -1.32 -0.71
N ILE A 95 3.14 -0.63 -0.67
CA ILE A 95 3.31 0.70 -1.28
C ILE A 95 3.31 0.63 -2.82
N PRO A 96 4.20 -0.12 -3.48
CA PRO A 96 4.17 -0.28 -4.94
C PRO A 96 2.88 -0.89 -5.44
N PHE A 97 2.35 -1.89 -4.74
CA PHE A 97 1.08 -2.48 -5.12
C PHE A 97 -0.05 -1.45 -5.11
N THR A 98 -0.21 -0.70 -4.01
CA THR A 98 -1.25 0.33 -3.91
C THR A 98 -1.10 1.37 -5.02
N ALA A 99 0.12 1.86 -5.27
CA ALA A 99 0.39 2.84 -6.32
C ALA A 99 -0.07 2.37 -7.71
N THR A 100 0.14 1.09 -8.04
CA THR A 100 -0.33 0.50 -9.31
C THR A 100 -1.85 0.37 -9.40
N MET A 101 -2.51 0.11 -8.27
CA MET A 101 -3.97 -0.07 -8.19
C MET A 101 -4.73 1.25 -8.14
N LEU A 102 -4.11 2.35 -7.71
CA LEU A 102 -4.74 3.66 -7.66
C LEU A 102 -5.43 4.05 -8.99
N PRO A 103 -4.75 4.02 -10.15
CA PRO A 103 -5.41 4.37 -11.41
C PRO A 103 -6.48 3.35 -11.82
N ILE A 104 -6.32 2.06 -11.49
CA ILE A 104 -7.31 1.01 -11.77
C ILE A 104 -8.59 1.26 -10.98
N VAL A 105 -8.47 1.50 -9.67
CA VAL A 105 -9.60 1.82 -8.79
C VAL A 105 -10.26 3.13 -9.18
N GLY A 106 -9.46 4.15 -9.54
CA GLY A 106 -9.97 5.40 -10.06
C GLY A 106 -10.84 5.21 -11.30
N TYR A 107 -10.41 4.37 -12.25
CA TYR A 107 -11.21 4.03 -13.42
C TYR A 107 -12.49 3.25 -13.05
N LEU A 108 -12.38 2.23 -12.20
CA LEU A 108 -13.52 1.45 -11.71
C LEU A 108 -14.58 2.33 -11.06
N THR A 109 -14.19 3.35 -10.29
CA THR A 109 -15.15 4.28 -9.67
C THR A 109 -15.94 5.11 -10.68
N GLN A 110 -15.44 5.29 -11.91
CA GLN A 110 -16.14 6.02 -12.97
C GLN A 110 -17.10 5.12 -13.76
N ILE A 111 -16.77 3.84 -13.92
CA ILE A 111 -17.54 2.91 -14.75
C ILE A 111 -18.57 2.08 -13.97
N LEU A 112 -18.40 1.89 -12.67
CA LEU A 112 -19.32 1.12 -11.83
C LEU A 112 -20.39 2.01 -11.17
N PRO A 113 -21.69 1.74 -11.40
CA PRO A 113 -22.77 2.43 -10.71
C PRO A 113 -22.68 2.24 -9.19
N GLY A 114 -22.81 3.32 -8.43
CA GLY A 114 -22.78 3.29 -6.95
C GLY A 114 -21.38 3.31 -6.31
N ALA A 115 -20.31 3.33 -7.11
CA ALA A 115 -18.93 3.41 -6.60
C ALA A 115 -18.52 4.82 -6.11
N GLU A 116 -19.44 5.78 -6.08
CA GLU A 116 -19.22 7.17 -5.68
C GLU A 116 -18.84 7.33 -4.19
N SER A 117 -19.19 6.36 -3.34
CA SER A 117 -19.01 6.40 -1.87
C SER A 117 -17.58 6.20 -1.37
N MET A 118 -16.58 6.31 -2.25
CA MET A 118 -15.18 5.94 -1.99
C MET A 118 -14.95 4.48 -1.54
N VAL A 119 -15.97 3.62 -1.64
CA VAL A 119 -15.91 2.23 -1.14
C VAL A 119 -14.79 1.40 -1.76
N LEU A 120 -14.50 1.59 -3.05
CA LEU A 120 -13.40 0.88 -3.72
C LEU A 120 -12.02 1.34 -3.24
N TRP A 121 -11.87 2.61 -2.84
CA TRP A 121 -10.64 3.11 -2.22
C TRP A 121 -10.42 2.50 -0.84
N TRP A 122 -11.50 2.35 -0.06
CA TRP A 122 -11.45 1.63 1.22
C TRP A 122 -11.11 0.16 1.03
N ALA A 123 -11.73 -0.51 0.06
CA ALA A 123 -11.42 -1.90 -0.28
C ALA A 123 -9.94 -2.09 -0.64
N LEU A 124 -9.38 -1.21 -1.48
CA LEU A 124 -7.96 -1.22 -1.83
C LEU A 124 -7.08 -0.98 -0.61
N SER A 125 -7.34 0.09 0.15
CA SER A 125 -6.53 0.47 1.31
C SER A 125 -6.47 -0.65 2.35
N ILE A 126 -7.64 -1.16 2.72
CA ILE A 126 -7.78 -2.24 3.71
C ILE A 126 -7.14 -3.53 3.17
N GLY A 127 -7.43 -3.89 1.92
CA GLY A 127 -6.90 -5.10 1.29
C GLY A 127 -5.37 -5.07 1.24
N ALA A 128 -4.78 -4.00 0.73
CA ALA A 128 -3.33 -3.85 0.65
C ALA A 128 -2.66 -3.84 2.03
N CYS A 129 -3.26 -3.16 3.02
CA CYS A 129 -2.72 -3.11 4.38
C CYS A 129 -2.75 -4.48 5.08
N TYR A 130 -3.89 -5.20 5.03
CA TYR A 130 -3.95 -6.54 5.60
C TYR A 130 -3.08 -7.53 4.82
N GLY A 131 -3.05 -7.40 3.49
CA GLY A 131 -2.22 -8.21 2.60
C GLY A 131 -0.74 -8.17 2.96
N GLY A 132 -0.21 -6.98 3.21
CA GLY A 132 1.20 -6.80 3.61
C GLY A 132 1.58 -7.52 4.89
N ASN A 133 0.61 -7.88 5.75
CA ASN A 133 0.84 -8.68 6.96
C ASN A 133 0.83 -10.19 6.70
N GLY A 134 0.44 -10.63 5.50
CA GLY A 134 0.31 -12.04 5.13
C GLY A 134 1.63 -12.78 5.02
N THR A 135 2.71 -12.09 4.59
CA THR A 135 4.04 -12.69 4.45
C THR A 135 5.14 -11.76 4.94
N LEU A 136 6.33 -12.33 5.13
CA LEU A 136 7.51 -11.58 5.57
C LEU A 136 7.95 -10.52 4.55
N ILE A 137 7.68 -10.72 3.26
CA ILE A 137 8.09 -9.81 2.17
C ILE A 137 6.98 -8.86 1.73
N GLY A 138 5.74 -9.05 2.20
CA GLY A 138 4.59 -8.22 1.82
C GLY A 138 4.65 -6.78 2.32
N ALA A 139 5.56 -6.49 3.26
CA ALA A 139 5.85 -5.13 3.69
C ALA A 139 7.33 -4.99 4.08
N SER A 140 7.93 -3.88 3.69
CA SER A 140 9.27 -3.44 4.10
C SER A 140 9.45 -3.45 5.62
N ALA A 141 8.41 -3.05 6.38
CA ALA A 141 8.40 -3.09 7.84
C ALA A 141 8.63 -4.51 8.40
N ASN A 142 8.10 -5.55 7.76
CA ASN A 142 8.26 -6.94 8.20
C ASN A 142 9.71 -7.39 8.01
N VAL A 143 10.31 -7.07 6.86
CA VAL A 143 11.71 -7.38 6.54
C VAL A 143 12.66 -6.66 7.51
N VAL A 144 12.43 -5.38 7.76
CA VAL A 144 13.22 -4.60 8.72
C VAL A 144 13.11 -5.19 10.13
N THR A 145 11.89 -5.53 10.56
CA THR A 145 11.65 -6.13 11.88
C THR A 145 12.35 -7.49 12.01
N ALA A 146 12.30 -8.34 10.99
CA ALA A 146 13.00 -9.62 11.01
C ALA A 146 14.53 -9.44 11.02
N GLY A 147 15.06 -8.46 10.29
CA GLY A 147 16.49 -8.13 10.34
C GLY A 147 16.94 -7.63 11.71
N LEU A 148 16.11 -6.84 12.41
CA LEU A 148 16.36 -6.42 13.78
C LEU A 148 16.28 -7.59 14.78
N ALA A 149 15.30 -8.47 14.61
CA ALA A 149 15.15 -9.67 15.44
C ALA A 149 16.34 -10.61 15.28
N GLU A 150 16.82 -10.82 14.05
CA GLU A 150 17.99 -11.65 13.76
C GLU A 150 19.25 -11.11 14.45
N ARG A 151 19.46 -9.78 14.41
CA ARG A 151 20.55 -9.12 15.16
C ARG A 151 20.45 -9.28 16.67
N ALA A 152 19.24 -9.42 17.21
CA ALA A 152 18.98 -9.70 18.62
C ALA A 152 19.08 -11.20 18.98
N GLY A 153 19.41 -12.08 18.02
CA GLY A 153 19.50 -13.53 18.22
C GLY A 153 18.18 -14.28 18.04
N HIS A 154 17.15 -13.63 17.52
CA HIS A 154 15.84 -14.21 17.23
C HIS A 154 15.60 -14.27 15.72
N CYS A 155 15.92 -15.40 15.08
CA CYS A 155 15.65 -15.58 13.67
C CYS A 155 14.16 -15.86 13.43
N CYS A 156 13.54 -15.12 12.50
CA CYS A 156 12.20 -15.41 11.99
C CYS A 156 12.32 -15.81 10.53
N SER A 157 12.17 -17.11 10.24
CA SER A 157 12.16 -17.58 8.86
C SER A 157 10.87 -17.17 8.14
N PHE A 158 10.93 -17.07 6.82
CA PHE A 158 9.76 -16.80 5.98
C PHE A 158 8.58 -17.74 6.30
N ASN A 159 8.87 -19.04 6.50
CA ASN A 159 7.84 -20.04 6.80
C ASN A 159 7.22 -19.89 8.18
N GLU A 160 8.00 -19.47 9.18
CA GLU A 160 7.47 -19.19 10.53
C GLU A 160 6.56 -17.97 10.51
N PHE A 161 6.97 -16.91 9.81
CA PHE A 161 6.14 -15.74 9.61
C PHE A 161 4.86 -16.11 8.86
N LEU A 162 4.95 -16.83 7.74
CA LEU A 162 3.81 -17.21 6.91
C LEU A 162 2.75 -18.00 7.68
N LYS A 163 3.17 -18.92 8.56
CA LYS A 163 2.27 -19.73 9.40
C LYS A 163 1.39 -18.90 10.34
N VAL A 164 1.84 -17.71 10.72
CA VAL A 164 1.11 -16.80 11.61
C VAL A 164 0.46 -15.66 10.82
N GLY A 165 1.22 -15.03 9.91
CA GLY A 165 0.80 -13.91 9.09
C GLY A 165 -0.34 -14.25 8.15
N ALA A 166 -0.28 -15.38 7.43
CA ALA A 166 -1.33 -15.72 6.46
C ALA A 166 -2.71 -15.96 7.13
N PRO A 167 -2.82 -16.73 8.23
CA PRO A 167 -4.10 -16.82 8.96
C PRO A 167 -4.60 -15.48 9.48
N VAL A 168 -3.73 -14.64 10.05
CA VAL A 168 -4.11 -13.32 10.56
C VAL A 168 -4.60 -12.41 9.44
N MET A 169 -3.91 -12.40 8.30
CA MET A 169 -4.35 -11.70 7.10
C MET A 169 -5.74 -12.19 6.66
N LEU A 170 -5.93 -13.50 6.50
CA LEU A 170 -7.21 -14.06 6.03
C LEU A 170 -8.38 -13.69 6.95
N VAL A 171 -8.19 -13.81 8.27
CA VAL A 171 -9.22 -13.41 9.25
C VAL A 171 -9.48 -11.91 9.17
N GLY A 172 -8.43 -11.08 9.09
CA GLY A 172 -8.56 -9.62 8.96
C GLY A 172 -9.33 -9.21 7.71
N VAL A 173 -9.01 -9.82 6.56
CA VAL A 173 -9.68 -9.56 5.27
C VAL A 173 -11.13 -10.05 5.28
N LEU A 174 -11.42 -11.19 5.93
CA LEU A 174 -12.79 -11.67 6.11
C LEU A 174 -13.62 -10.71 6.96
N LEU A 175 -13.10 -10.29 8.11
CA LEU A 175 -13.77 -9.32 8.98
C LEU A 175 -13.97 -7.98 8.27
N ALA A 176 -12.98 -7.55 7.50
CA ALA A 176 -13.10 -6.33 6.71
C ALA A 176 -14.09 -6.45 5.55
N SER A 177 -14.20 -7.64 4.93
CA SER A 177 -15.24 -7.92 3.93
C SER A 177 -16.62 -7.70 4.54
N ILE A 178 -16.87 -8.27 5.72
CA ILE A 178 -18.14 -8.10 6.44
C ILE A 178 -18.37 -6.62 6.79
N TYR A 179 -17.35 -5.95 7.32
CA TYR A 179 -17.44 -4.54 7.69
C TYR A 179 -17.83 -3.65 6.50
N ILE A 180 -17.12 -3.77 5.38
CA ILE A 180 -17.37 -2.95 4.19
C ILE A 180 -18.80 -3.20 3.66
N LEU A 181 -19.25 -4.46 3.60
CA LEU A 181 -20.59 -4.79 3.10
C LEU A 181 -21.75 -4.37 4.01
N ILE A 182 -21.49 -4.10 5.29
CA ILE A 182 -22.50 -3.60 6.23
C ILE A 182 -22.56 -2.07 6.17
N VAL A 183 -21.42 -1.41 6.02
CA VAL A 183 -21.31 0.04 6.07
C VAL A 183 -21.64 0.69 4.73
N PHE A 184 -21.36 0.02 3.61
CA PHE A 184 -21.55 0.50 2.24
C PHE A 184 -22.49 -0.42 1.46
#